data_AF-A0A6C2UUQ6-F1
#
_entry.id   AF-A0A6C2UUQ6-F1
#
_cell.length_a   1.000
_cell.length_b   1.000
_cell.length_c   1.000
_cell.angle_alpha   90.00
_cell.angle_beta   90.00
_cell.angle_gamma   90.00
#
_symmetry.space_group_name_H-M   'P 1'
#
loop_
_entity.id
_entity.type
_entity.pdbx_description
1 polymer ?
#
loop_
_entity_poly.entity_id
_entity_poly.type
_entity_poly.pdbx_seq_one_letter_code
_entity_poly.pdbx_strand_id
1 'polypeptide(L)' 'MTPTFIAERFDVAGQPASIRPTGSGNVNDTYIAVFRTHFTEERIIIQRVNAHVFTNPGRIIAKMRRANSGGG' A
#
# COMPACT_ATOMS: atom_id res chain seq x y z
N MET A 1 -1.09 5.81 -15.57
CA MET A 1 -1.75 4.82 -14.68
C MET A 1 -2.45 5.58 -13.56
N THR A 2 -3.71 5.26 -13.29
CA THR A 2 -4.49 5.88 -12.19
C THR A 2 -4.26 5.11 -10.88
N PRO A 3 -4.49 5.73 -9.70
CA PRO A 3 -4.44 5.02 -8.43
C PRO A 3 -5.38 3.81 -8.37
N THR A 4 -6.57 3.91 -8.98
CA THR A 4 -7.56 2.81 -9.06
C THR A 4 -7.01 1.59 -9.78
N PHE A 5 -6.38 1.78 -10.93
CA PHE A 5 -5.76 0.70 -11.70
C PHE A 5 -4.67 -0.05 -10.91
N ILE A 6 -3.98 0.64 -10.00
CA ILE A 6 -2.96 0.03 -9.13
C ILE A 6 -3.62 -0.73 -7.98
N ALA A 7 -4.68 -0.19 -7.38
CA ALA A 7 -5.42 -0.85 -6.30
C ALA A 7 -6.05 -2.18 -6.74
N GLU A 8 -6.56 -2.26 -7.96
CA GLU A 8 -7.12 -3.50 -8.54
C GLU A 8 -6.10 -4.63 -8.71
N ARG A 9 -4.80 -4.35 -8.59
CA ARG A 9 -3.74 -5.38 -8.64
C ARG A 9 -3.52 -6.08 -7.30
N PHE A 10 -4.11 -5.58 -6.21
CA PHE A 10 -3.99 -6.17 -4.89
C PHE A 10 -5.14 -7.15 -4.65
N ASP A 11 -4.83 -8.27 -4.01
CA ASP A 11 -5.80 -9.29 -3.64
C ASP A 11 -6.53 -8.87 -2.34
N VAL A 12 -7.50 -7.97 -2.50
CA VAL A 12 -8.34 -7.44 -1.42
C VAL A 12 -9.80 -7.67 -1.78
N ALA A 13 -10.62 -8.05 -0.81
CA ALA A 13 -12.02 -8.36 -1.06
C ALA A 13 -12.82 -7.10 -1.46
N GLY A 14 -13.57 -7.21 -2.56
CA GLY A 14 -14.46 -6.15 -3.04
C GLY A 14 -13.84 -5.25 -4.11
N GLN A 15 -14.52 -4.15 -4.41
CA GLN A 15 -14.07 -3.18 -5.42
C GLN A 15 -13.49 -1.93 -4.76
N PRO A 16 -12.47 -1.29 -5.36
CA PRO A 16 -11.94 -0.02 -4.86
C PRO A 16 -13.03 1.06 -4.91
N ALA A 17 -13.48 1.51 -3.75
CA ALA A 17 -14.50 2.55 -3.61
C ALA A 17 -13.88 3.95 -3.56
N SER A 18 -12.73 4.09 -2.91
CA SER A 18 -11.99 5.35 -2.89
C SER A 18 -10.50 5.15 -2.69
N ILE A 19 -9.71 6.04 -3.30
CA ILE A 19 -8.26 6.09 -3.10
C ILE A 19 -7.86 7.55 -2.95
N ARG A 20 -7.16 7.84 -1.86
CA ARG A 20 -6.75 9.20 -1.52
C ARG A 20 -5.29 9.22 -1.07
N PRO A 21 -4.48 10.18 -1.56
CA PRO A 21 -3.14 10.39 -1.02
C PRO A 21 -3.27 10.87 0.44
N THR A 22 -2.35 10.42 1.29
CA THR A 22 -2.38 10.77 2.73
C THR A 22 -1.61 12.05 3.06
N GLY A 23 -0.99 12.70 2.06
CA GLY A 23 -0.12 13.87 2.24
C GLY A 23 1.37 13.53 2.15
N SER A 24 2.22 14.50 2.54
CA SER A 24 3.68 14.52 2.33
C SER A 24 4.42 13.39 3.05
N GLY A 25 4.41 12.19 2.47
CA GLY A 25 5.38 11.17 2.83
C GLY A 25 6.77 11.63 2.40
N ASN A 26 7.69 11.81 3.36
CA ASN A 26 9.06 12.26 3.07
C ASN A 26 9.87 11.29 2.18
N VAL A 27 9.44 10.03 2.10
CA VAL A 27 10.18 8.97 1.41
C VAL A 27 9.31 8.21 0.42
N ASN A 28 8.13 7.71 0.82
CA ASN A 28 7.21 6.98 -0.07
C ASN A 28 5.91 7.75 -0.29
N ASP A 29 5.35 7.70 -1.49
CA ASP A 29 3.98 8.18 -1.71
C ASP A 29 3.02 7.19 -1.03
N THR A 30 2.20 7.70 -0.13
CA THR A 30 1.29 6.88 0.68
C THR A 30 -0.16 7.19 0.31
N TYR A 31 -0.93 6.13 0.10
CA TYR A 31 -2.32 6.18 -0.26
C TYR A 31 -3.14 5.34 0.70
N ILE A 32 -4.31 5.84 1.06
CA ILE A 32 -5.36 5.04 1.68
C ILE A 32 -6.27 4.56 0.56
N ALA A 33 -6.45 3.25 0.45
CA ALA A 33 -7.44 2.64 -0.42
C ALA A 33 -8.52 1.97 0.43
N VAL A 34 -9.78 2.24 0.07
CA VAL A 34 -10.97 1.65 0.68
C VAL A 34 -11.62 0.74 -0.34
N PHE A 35 -11.79 -0.53 0.02
CA PHE A 35 -12.46 -1.56 -0.76
C PHE A 35 -13.81 -1.86 -0.13
N ARG A 36 -14.83 -2.06 -0.95
CA ARG A 36 -16.18 -2.38 -0.50
C ARG A 36 -16.70 -3.63 -1.17
N THR A 37 -17.26 -4.51 -0.37
CA THR A 37 -18.18 -5.55 -0.81
C THR A 37 -19.62 -5.08 -0.51
N HIS A 38 -20.61 -5.92 -0.79
CA HIS A 38 -21.99 -5.65 -0.37
C HIS A 38 -22.17 -5.61 1.16
N PHE A 39 -21.27 -6.24 1.92
CA PHE A 39 -21.45 -6.47 3.36
C PHE A 39 -20.35 -5.86 4.22
N THR A 40 -19.20 -5.54 3.64
CA THR A 40 -18.00 -5.13 4.38
C THR A 40 -17.25 -4.02 3.67
N GLU A 41 -16.52 -3.24 4.48
CA GLU A 41 -15.53 -2.27 4.02
C GLU A 41 -14.16 -2.68 4.57
N GLU A 42 -13.17 -2.73 3.70
CA GLU A 42 -11.78 -3.01 4.05
C GLU A 42 -10.89 -1.83 3.66
N ARG A 43 -10.02 -1.40 4.58
CA ARG A 43 -9.11 -0.28 4.37
C ARG A 43 -7.68 -0.75 4.41
N ILE A 44 -6.93 -0.46 3.35
CA ILE A 44 -5.51 -0.79 3.26
C ILE A 44 -4.66 0.46 3.01
N ILE A 45 -3.38 0.35 3.32
CA ILE A 45 -2.36 1.35 3.01
C ILE A 45 -1.55 0.87 1.81
N ILE A 46 -1.55 1.65 0.73
CA ILE A 46 -0.71 1.40 -0.44
C ILE A 46 0.46 2.39 -0.39
N GLN A 47 1.68 1.87 -0.41
CA GLN A 47 2.89 2.69 -0.51
C GLN A 47 3.59 2.45 -1.83
N ARG A 48 3.83 3.54 -2.59
CA ARG A 48 4.75 3.53 -3.73
C ARG A 48 6.15 3.77 -3.20
N VAL A 49 6.99 2.74 -3.32
CA VAL A 49 8.40 2.82 -2.92
C VAL A 49 9.14 3.82 -3.82
N ASN A 50 9.82 4.80 -3.23
CA ASN A 50 10.65 5.74 -3.97
C ASN A 50 11.99 5.10 -4.34
N ALA A 51 12.14 4.77 -5.62
CA ALA A 51 13.34 4.11 -6.14
C ALA A 51 14.60 5.00 -6.12
N HIS A 52 14.47 6.33 -5.96
CA HIS A 52 15.62 7.23 -5.80
C HIS A 52 16.27 7.08 -4.41
N VAL A 53 15.46 6.93 -3.37
CA VAL A 53 15.96 6.66 -2.01
C VAL A 53 16.31 5.17 -1.87
N PHE A 54 15.57 4.31 -2.58
CA PHE A 54 15.68 2.87 -2.50
C PHE A 54 16.01 2.24 -3.86
N THR A 55 17.28 2.30 -4.23
CA THR A 55 17.82 1.76 -5.49
C THR A 55 17.66 0.24 -5.65
N ASN A 56 17.36 -0.49 -4.57
CA ASN A 56 17.03 -1.92 -4.64
C ASN A 56 15.79 -2.26 -3.79
N PRO A 57 14.57 -2.07 -4.33
CA PRO A 57 13.32 -2.23 -3.57
C PRO A 57 13.13 -3.65 -3.04
N GLY A 58 13.61 -4.68 -3.76
CA GLY A 58 13.49 -6.08 -3.35
C GLY A 58 14.20 -6.41 -2.02
N ARG A 59 15.34 -5.75 -1.74
CA ARG A 59 16.09 -5.95 -0.48
C ARG A 59 15.40 -5.33 0.74
N ILE A 60 14.52 -4.35 0.55
CA ILE A 60 13.85 -3.61 1.63
C ILE A 60 12.59 -4.32 2.08
N ILE A 61 11.81 -4.86 1.15
CA ILE A 61 10.62 -5.67 1.46
C ILE A 61 11.03 -6.86 2.37
N ALA A 62 12.21 -7.44 2.13
CA ALA A 62 12.78 -8.48 2.99
C ALA A 62 13.14 -8.00 4.41
N LYS A 63 13.56 -6.74 4.60
CA LYS A 63 13.83 -6.14 5.92
C LYS A 63 12.53 -5.80 6.67
N MET A 64 11.53 -5.26 5.99
CA MET A 64 10.22 -4.93 6.60
C MET A 64 9.50 -6.18 7.11
N ARG A 65 9.58 -7.31 6.39
CA ARG A 65 9.00 -8.59 6.86
C ARG A 65 9.62 -9.06 8.20
N ARG A 66 10.90 -8.79 8.45
CA ARG A 66 11.59 -9.17 9.70
C ARG A 66 11.24 -8.30 10.90
N ALA A 67 10.84 -7.04 10.68
CA ALA A 67 10.48 -6.12 11.77
C ALA A 67 9.16 -6.53 12.48
N ASN A 68 8.26 -7.24 11.79
CA ASN A 68 7.00 -7.74 12.35
C ASN A 68 7.15 -9.08 13.11
N SER A 69 8.35 -9.65 13.17
CA SER A 69 8.65 -10.93 13.84
C SER A 69 9.50 -10.78 15.11
N GLY A 70 9.57 -9.56 15.67
CA GLY A 70 10.37 -9.22 16.84
C GLY A 70 9.57 -8.96 18.13
N GLY A 71 8.37 -9.54 18.27
CA GLY A 71 7.63 -9.57 19.53
C GLY A 71 7.64 -10.98 20.11
N GLY A 72 8.58 -11.23 21.02
CA GLY A 72 8.52 -12.32 21.99
C GLY A 72 7.99 -11.81 23.31
#